data_AF-H1S138-F1
#
_entry.id   AF-H1S138-F1
#
_cell.length_a   1.000
_cell.length_b   1.000
_cell.length_c   1.000
_cell.angle_alpha   90.00
_cell.angle_beta   90.00
_cell.angle_gamma   90.00
#
_symmetry.space_group_name_H-M   'P 1'
#
loop_
_entity.id
_entity.type
_entity.pdbx_description
1 polymer ?
#
loop_
_entity_poly.entity_id
_entity_poly.type
_entity_poly.pdbx_seq_one_letter_code
_entity_poly.pdbx_strand_id
1 'polypeptide(L)'
;MKNRSLLMAALAAVILAYPAYLYCYYGVAYGSKQYSPNGAFYYQKYKLASWRNWVPTMAFPGQGSDKLYYVNGYVRVYTAAGEQIGQARASGVPVAEVHWAGDAVVVMDGSVDQADPIMLPGRSD
;
A
#
# COMPACT_ATOMS: atom_id res chain seq x y z
N MET A 1 32.41 4.25 -29.42
CA MET A 1 30.98 4.58 -29.18
C MET A 1 30.26 3.56 -28.29
N LYS A 2 30.43 2.25 -28.52
CA LYS A 2 29.84 1.16 -27.70
C LYS A 2 30.07 1.27 -26.19
N ASN A 3 31.26 1.68 -25.75
CA ASN A 3 31.57 1.79 -24.32
C ASN A 3 30.87 2.99 -23.65
N ARG A 4 30.62 4.07 -24.38
CA ARG A 4 29.88 5.24 -23.87
C ARG A 4 28.39 4.95 -23.76
N SER A 5 27.80 4.20 -24.70
CA SER A 5 26.39 3.79 -24.59
C SER A 5 26.14 2.81 -23.45
N LEU A 6 27.08 1.88 -23.18
CA LEU A 6 27.02 0.99 -22.03
C LEU A 6 27.11 1.75 -20.70
N LEU A 7 28.02 2.73 -20.60
CA LEU A 7 28.13 3.59 -19.41
C LEU A 7 26.85 4.39 -19.17
N MET A 8 26.25 4.97 -20.22
CA MET A 8 24.99 5.70 -20.10
C MET A 8 23.81 4.79 -19.70
N ALA A 9 23.74 3.57 -20.25
CA ALA A 9 22.73 2.60 -19.87
C ALA A 9 22.88 2.13 -18.42
N ALA A 10 24.12 1.87 -17.97
CA ALA A 10 24.41 1.51 -16.58
C ALA A 10 24.05 2.65 -15.61
N LEU A 11 24.39 3.90 -15.97
CA LEU A 11 24.03 5.08 -15.17
C LEU A 11 22.51 5.23 -15.07
N ALA A 12 21.79 5.10 -16.19
CA ALA A 12 20.34 5.17 -16.22
C ALA A 12 19.70 4.06 -15.37
N ALA A 13 20.23 2.83 -15.41
CA ALA A 13 19.73 1.73 -14.60
C ALA A 13 19.87 1.99 -13.10
N VAL A 14 21.01 2.55 -12.65
CA VAL A 14 21.23 2.91 -11.24
C VAL A 14 20.28 4.04 -10.81
N ILE A 15 20.12 5.07 -11.65
CA ILE A 15 19.21 6.19 -11.37
C ILE A 15 17.76 5.72 -11.25
N LEU A 16 17.34 4.76 -12.09
CA LEU A 16 15.98 4.22 -12.09
C LEU A 16 15.74 3.15 -11.01
N ALA A 17 16.80 2.56 -10.44
CA ALA A 17 16.67 1.51 -9.44
C ALA A 17 15.95 1.99 -8.17
N TYR A 18 16.28 3.20 -7.67
CA TYR A 18 15.64 3.75 -6.47
C TYR A 18 14.15 4.10 -6.65
N PRO A 19 13.72 4.84 -7.69
CA PRO A 19 12.30 5.08 -7.91
C PRO A 19 11.54 3.79 -8.22
N ALA A 20 12.15 2.82 -8.91
CA ALA A 20 11.56 1.50 -9.10
C ALA A 20 11.38 0.77 -7.76
N TYR A 21 12.36 0.82 -6.86
CA TYR A 21 12.24 0.27 -5.51
C TYR A 21 11.10 0.92 -4.72
N LEU A 22 11.03 2.26 -4.70
CA LEU A 22 9.93 2.97 -4.04
C LEU A 22 8.57 2.57 -4.61
N TYR A 23 8.45 2.49 -5.93
CA TYR A 23 7.19 2.16 -6.58
C TYR A 23 6.77 0.69 -6.36
N CYS A 24 7.73 -0.24 -6.40
CA CYS A 24 7.46 -1.68 -6.29
C CYS A 24 7.34 -2.18 -4.85
N TYR A 25 8.09 -1.60 -3.90
CA TYR A 25 8.14 -2.06 -2.50
C TYR A 25 7.50 -1.09 -1.52
N TYR A 26 7.76 0.22 -1.65
CA TYR A 26 7.16 1.19 -0.75
C TYR A 26 5.70 1.48 -1.10
N GLY A 27 5.38 1.42 -2.39
CA GLY A 27 4.06 1.70 -2.94
C GLY A 27 3.74 3.19 -3.01
N VAL A 28 2.64 3.50 -3.70
CA VAL A 28 2.12 4.86 -3.86
C VAL A 28 0.87 5.01 -3.01
N ALA A 29 0.76 6.15 -2.34
CA ALA A 29 -0.42 6.51 -1.56
C ALA A 29 -1.69 6.40 -2.42
N TYR A 30 -2.70 5.76 -1.85
CA TYR A 30 -3.99 5.54 -2.48
C TYR A 30 -5.11 6.07 -1.59
N GLY A 31 -5.75 7.14 -2.05
CA GLY A 31 -6.75 7.85 -1.26
C GLY A 31 -6.14 8.79 -0.21
N SER A 32 -7.03 9.45 0.54
CA SER A 32 -6.67 10.39 1.60
C SER A 32 -6.30 9.67 2.90
N LYS A 33 -5.61 10.41 3.78
CA LYS A 33 -5.45 10.00 5.18
C LYS A 33 -6.82 9.91 5.84
N GLN A 34 -7.05 8.84 6.58
CA GLN A 34 -8.25 8.69 7.40
C GLN A 34 -7.86 8.63 8.86
N TYR A 35 -8.34 9.61 9.63
CA TYR A 35 -7.98 9.76 11.02
C TYR A 35 -8.82 8.85 11.91
N SER A 36 -8.26 8.47 13.05
CA SER A 36 -8.99 7.87 14.15
C SER A 36 -10.04 8.84 14.70
N PRO A 37 -11.08 8.36 15.39
CA PRO A 37 -12.13 9.24 15.95
C PRO A 37 -11.61 10.35 16.87
N ASN A 38 -10.48 10.12 17.52
CA ASN A 38 -9.80 11.10 18.39
C ASN A 38 -8.74 11.95 17.68
N GLY A 39 -8.47 11.71 16.40
CA GLY A 39 -7.47 12.43 15.61
C GLY A 39 -6.00 12.15 15.95
N ALA A 40 -5.71 11.29 16.94
CA ALA A 40 -4.34 10.99 17.38
C ALA A 40 -3.56 10.16 16.35
N PHE A 41 -4.27 9.39 15.53
CA PHE A 41 -3.70 8.49 14.54
C PHE A 41 -4.37 8.69 13.19
N TYR A 42 -3.71 8.28 12.12
CA TYR A 42 -4.34 8.10 10.82
C TYR A 42 -3.82 6.85 10.14
N TYR A 43 -4.65 6.23 9.31
CA TYR A 43 -4.18 5.25 8.36
C TYR A 43 -4.15 5.84 6.96
N GLN A 44 -3.26 5.29 6.13
CA GLN A 44 -3.21 5.55 4.71
C GLN A 44 -2.96 4.27 3.95
N LYS A 45 -3.71 4.08 2.87
CA LYS A 45 -3.58 2.94 1.98
C LYS A 45 -2.48 3.21 0.96
N TYR A 46 -1.70 2.20 0.62
CA TYR A 46 -0.62 2.25 -0.36
C TYR A 46 -0.78 1.11 -1.35
N LYS A 47 -0.74 1.41 -2.64
CA LYS A 47 -0.76 0.43 -3.73
C LYS A 47 0.66 0.12 -4.19
N LEU A 48 0.96 -1.17 -4.35
CA LEU A 48 2.21 -1.59 -4.96
C LEU A 48 2.06 -1.68 -6.48
N ALA A 49 3.17 -1.46 -7.16
CA ALA A 49 3.28 -1.78 -8.57
C ALA A 49 3.02 -3.28 -8.78
N SER A 50 2.16 -3.60 -9.73
CA SER A 50 2.00 -4.96 -10.22
C SER A 50 1.96 -4.92 -11.73
N TRP A 51 2.83 -5.68 -12.38
CA TRP A 51 2.82 -5.82 -13.84
C TRP A 51 1.48 -6.40 -14.34
N ARG A 52 0.75 -7.13 -13.49
CA ARG A 52 -0.60 -7.63 -13.79
C ARG A 52 -1.60 -6.49 -13.99
N ASN A 53 -1.38 -5.31 -13.39
CA ASN A 53 -2.23 -4.13 -13.61
C ASN A 53 -2.04 -3.53 -15.02
N TRP A 54 -0.96 -3.88 -15.73
CA TRP A 54 -0.71 -3.41 -17.09
C TRP A 54 -1.32 -4.33 -18.15
N VAL A 55 -1.72 -5.55 -17.77
CA VAL A 55 -2.41 -6.48 -18.67
C VAL A 55 -3.88 -6.06 -18.77
N PRO A 56 -4.37 -5.69 -19.97
CA PRO A 56 -5.77 -5.36 -20.15
C PRO A 56 -6.60 -6.63 -19.94
N THR A 57 -7.32 -6.68 -18.82
CA THR A 57 -8.30 -7.74 -18.57
C THR A 57 -9.62 -7.31 -19.19
N MET A 58 -10.14 -8.08 -20.14
CA MET A 58 -11.51 -7.88 -20.61
C MET A 58 -12.45 -8.29 -19.48
N ALA A 59 -13.21 -7.35 -18.93
CA ALA A 59 -14.22 -7.66 -17.94
C ALA A 59 -15.43 -8.23 -18.67
N PHE A 60 -15.84 -9.46 -18.33
CA PHE A 60 -17.15 -9.94 -18.73
C PHE A 60 -18.24 -9.15 -17.98
N PRO A 61 -19.46 -9.02 -18.52
CA PRO A 61 -20.57 -8.36 -17.82
C PRO A 61 -20.74 -8.97 -16.42
N GLY A 62 -20.66 -8.12 -15.38
CA GLY A 62 -20.72 -8.54 -13.97
C GLY A 62 -19.37 -8.65 -13.23
N GLN A 63 -18.23 -8.59 -13.92
CA GLN A 63 -16.87 -8.75 -13.33
C GLN A 63 -16.09 -7.45 -13.15
N GLY A 64 -16.75 -6.28 -13.23
CA GLY A 64 -16.06 -4.98 -13.23
C GLY A 64 -15.23 -4.69 -11.97
N SER A 65 -15.64 -5.21 -10.80
CA SER A 65 -14.97 -4.95 -9.51
C SER A 65 -13.88 -5.95 -9.16
N ASP A 66 -13.83 -7.13 -9.80
CA ASP A 66 -12.87 -8.20 -9.47
C ASP A 66 -11.42 -7.73 -9.57
N LYS A 67 -11.14 -6.78 -10.48
CA LYS A 67 -9.81 -6.17 -10.64
C LYS A 67 -9.30 -5.49 -9.37
N LEU A 68 -10.19 -4.95 -8.55
CA LEU A 68 -9.82 -4.23 -7.34
C LEU A 68 -9.23 -5.15 -6.27
N TYR A 69 -9.65 -6.42 -6.24
CA TYR A 69 -9.13 -7.44 -5.33
C TYR A 69 -7.69 -7.88 -5.69
N TYR A 70 -7.25 -7.67 -6.93
CA TYR A 70 -5.89 -8.02 -7.35
C TYR A 70 -4.87 -6.89 -7.15
N VAL A 71 -5.30 -5.74 -6.61
CA VAL A 71 -4.40 -4.62 -6.34
C VAL A 71 -3.82 -4.76 -4.94
N ASN A 72 -2.62 -5.33 -4.87
CA ASN A 72 -1.90 -5.55 -3.61
C ASN A 72 -1.27 -4.27 -3.07
N GLY A 73 -1.04 -4.26 -1.77
CA GLY A 73 -0.19 -3.28 -1.12
C GLY A 73 -0.30 -3.30 0.38
N TYR A 74 -0.32 -2.12 1.00
CA TYR A 74 -0.25 -1.98 2.44
C TYR A 74 -1.29 -0.99 2.95
N VAL A 75 -1.81 -1.26 4.14
CA VAL A 75 -2.42 -0.24 4.98
C VAL A 75 -1.40 0.10 6.06
N ARG A 76 -0.98 1.36 6.10
CA ARG A 76 -0.01 1.84 7.08
C ARG A 76 -0.69 2.77 8.06
N VAL A 77 -0.36 2.63 9.32
CA VAL A 77 -0.90 3.43 10.42
C VAL A 77 0.20 4.33 10.96
N TYR A 78 -0.17 5.58 11.21
CA TYR A 78 0.73 6.64 11.62
C TYR A 78 0.16 7.39 12.82
N THR A 79 1.02 8.01 13.61
CA THR A 79 0.65 9.10 14.52
C THR A 79 0.23 10.33 13.73
N ALA A 80 -0.51 11.26 14.34
CA ALA A 80 -0.85 12.54 13.73
C ALA A 80 0.38 13.35 13.29
N ALA A 81 1.53 13.15 13.96
CA ALA A 81 2.82 13.75 13.61
C ALA A 81 3.50 13.09 12.38
N GLY A 82 2.98 11.96 11.90
CA GLY A 82 3.48 11.25 10.72
C GLY A 82 4.49 10.13 11.01
N GLU A 83 4.66 9.74 12.28
CA GLU A 83 5.49 8.59 12.64
C GLU A 83 4.74 7.29 12.34
N GLN A 84 5.38 6.34 11.66
CA GLN A 84 4.76 5.07 11.32
C GLN A 84 4.74 4.13 12.53
N ILE A 85 3.56 3.67 12.92
CA ILE A 85 3.35 2.74 14.03
C ILE A 85 3.44 1.30 13.53
N GLY A 86 2.80 1.02 12.40
CA GLY A 86 2.71 -0.33 11.87
C GLY A 86 2.15 -0.37 10.46
N GLN A 87 2.18 -1.57 9.89
CA GLN A 87 1.62 -1.83 8.56
C GLN A 87 1.03 -3.22 8.48
N ALA A 88 -0.08 -3.33 7.75
CA ALA A 88 -0.71 -4.59 7.37
C ALA A 88 -0.64 -4.74 5.85
N ARG A 89 -0.30 -5.94 5.38
CA ARG A 89 -0.39 -6.26 3.96
C ARG A 89 -1.86 -6.44 3.59
N ALA A 90 -2.26 -5.90 2.45
CA ALA A 90 -3.63 -6.03 1.94
C ALA A 90 -3.63 -6.52 0.48
N SER A 91 -4.33 -7.61 0.23
CA SER A 91 -4.65 -8.19 -1.07
C SER A 91 -5.96 -7.56 -1.55
N GLY A 92 -5.88 -6.44 -2.25
CA GLY A 92 -7.07 -5.66 -2.62
C GLY A 92 -7.20 -4.35 -1.85
N VAL A 93 -6.13 -3.56 -1.81
CA VAL A 93 -6.07 -2.25 -1.15
C VAL A 93 -7.28 -1.34 -1.44
N PRO A 94 -7.82 -1.26 -2.67
CA PRO A 94 -9.00 -0.42 -2.94
C PRO A 94 -10.23 -0.79 -2.11
N VAL A 95 -10.44 -2.09 -1.89
CA VAL A 95 -11.63 -2.65 -1.22
C VAL A 95 -11.36 -3.04 0.24
N ALA A 96 -10.10 -2.98 0.70
CA ALA A 96 -9.77 -3.26 2.08
C ALA A 96 -10.50 -2.31 3.05
N GLU A 97 -11.23 -2.87 4.01
CA GLU A 97 -11.91 -2.14 5.06
C GLU A 97 -10.98 -2.02 6.27
N VAL A 98 -11.03 -0.87 6.94
CA VAL A 98 -10.16 -0.58 8.08
C VAL A 98 -11.02 -0.12 9.23
N HIS A 99 -10.89 -0.79 10.36
CA HIS A 99 -11.67 -0.53 11.57
C HIS A 99 -10.75 -0.14 12.72
N TRP A 100 -11.10 0.96 13.38
CA TRP A 100 -10.51 1.37 14.65
C TRP A 100 -11.18 0.56 15.77
N ALA A 101 -10.41 -0.28 16.46
CA ALA A 101 -10.88 -1.20 17.49
C ALA A 101 -10.15 -0.92 18.81
N GLY A 102 -10.56 0.14 19.51
CA GLY A 102 -9.94 0.54 20.78
C GLY A 102 -8.47 0.96 20.59
N ASP A 103 -7.57 0.12 21.09
CA ASP A 103 -6.11 0.24 20.99
C ASP A 103 -5.52 -0.53 19.80
N ALA A 104 -6.34 -1.00 18.86
CA ALA A 104 -5.87 -1.68 17.67
C ALA A 104 -6.52 -1.15 16.39
N VAL A 105 -5.85 -1.37 15.25
CA VAL A 105 -6.39 -1.19 13.91
C VAL A 105 -6.50 -2.54 13.24
N VAL A 106 -7.70 -2.89 12.81
CA VAL A 106 -7.98 -4.13 12.08
C VAL A 106 -8.15 -3.81 10.60
N VAL A 107 -7.46 -4.55 9.74
CA VAL A 107 -7.53 -4.41 8.29
C VAL A 107 -8.14 -5.68 7.72
N MET A 108 -9.28 -5.53 7.06
CA MET A 108 -10.00 -6.61 6.41
C MET A 108 -9.89 -6.43 4.90
N ASP A 109 -9.13 -7.29 4.23
CA ASP A 109 -8.90 -7.22 2.79
C ASP A 109 -9.61 -8.35 2.01
N GLY A 110 -10.37 -9.20 2.72
CA GLY A 110 -11.05 -10.36 2.14
C GLY A 110 -10.11 -11.55 1.85
N SER A 111 -8.85 -11.50 2.29
CA SER A 111 -7.93 -12.63 2.20
C SER A 111 -8.09 -13.59 3.38
N VAL A 112 -7.74 -14.86 3.15
CA VAL A 112 -7.80 -15.93 4.17
C VAL A 112 -6.69 -15.76 5.21
N ASP A 113 -5.58 -15.15 4.81
CA ASP A 113 -4.44 -14.81 5.65
C ASP A 113 -4.65 -13.41 6.22
N GLN A 114 -5.52 -13.28 7.23
CA GLN A 114 -5.71 -11.99 7.89
C GLN A 114 -4.40 -11.53 8.52
N ALA A 115 -4.01 -10.30 8.21
CA ALA A 115 -2.91 -9.65 8.89
C ALA A 115 -3.27 -9.44 10.36
N ASP A 116 -2.30 -9.67 11.25
CA ASP A 116 -2.47 -9.37 12.67
C ASP A 116 -2.90 -7.91 12.87
N PRO A 117 -3.77 -7.62 13.86
CA PRO A 117 -4.14 -6.25 14.18
C PRO A 117 -2.90 -5.39 14.48
N ILE A 118 -2.91 -4.15 14.00
CA ILE A 118 -1.86 -3.19 14.31
C ILE A 118 -2.16 -2.60 15.68
N MET A 119 -1.37 -2.96 16.68
CA MET A 119 -1.50 -2.42 18.03
C MET A 119 -1.04 -0.95 18.05
N LEU A 120 -1.89 -0.09 18.58
CA LEU A 120 -1.62 1.32 18.81
C LEU A 120 -0.90 1.47 20.15
N PRO A 121 0.10 2.36 20.26
CA PRO A 121 0.67 2.71 21.55
C PRO A 121 -0.46 3.21 22.44
N GLY A 122 -0.56 2.60 23.63
CA GLY A 122 -1.67 2.81 24.55
C GLY A 122 -1.95 4.28 24.80
N ARG A 123 -3.24 4.57 24.96
CA ARG A 123 -3.75 5.83 25.50
C ARG A 123 -3.01 6.11 26.80
N SER A 124 -2.09 7.06 26.82
CA SER A 124 -1.78 7.76 28.05
C SER A 124 -2.97 8.68 28.29
N ASP A 125 -3.89 8.24 29.14
CA ASP A 125 -5.01 9.04 29.61
C ASP A 125 -4.54 10.39 30.18
#